data_AF-A0A9X4D4W9-F1
#
_entry.id   AF-A0A9X4D4W9-F1
#
_cell.length_a   1.000
_cell.length_b   1.000
_cell.length_c   1.000
_cell.angle_alpha   90.00
_cell.angle_beta   90.00
_cell.angle_gamma   90.00
#
_symmetry.space_group_name_H-M   'P 1'
#
loop_
_entity.id
_entity.type
_entity.pdbx_description
1 polymer ?
#
loop_
_entity_poly.entity_id
_entity_poly.type
_entity_poly.pdbx_seq_one_letter_code
_entity_poly.pdbx_strand_id
1 'polypeptide(L)' 'MALTQQQRDEKRRAKAERLKEEDLRLKVRPGTKQALLELMEWAGIEEQGEAMTLMIHHLHGLGPGGALPLLT' A
#
# COMPACT_ATOMS: atom_id res chain seq x y z
N MET A 1 -13.44 27.51 13.53
CA MET A 1 -14.03 27.44 12.18
C MET A 1 -13.65 26.12 11.55
N ALA A 2 -14.60 25.37 10.97
CA ALA A 2 -14.26 24.15 10.24
C ALA A 2 -13.51 24.52 8.96
N LEU A 3 -12.42 23.81 8.65
CA LEU A 3 -11.68 24.01 7.40
C LEU A 3 -12.60 23.84 6.20
N THR A 4 -12.53 24.77 5.25
CA THR A 4 -13.23 24.66 3.97
C THR A 4 -12.69 23.46 3.18
N GLN A 5 -13.46 22.96 2.22
CA GLN A 5 -13.05 21.83 1.39
C GLN A 5 -11.71 22.12 0.66
N GLN A 6 -11.57 23.33 0.12
CA GLN A 6 -10.34 23.77 -0.56
C GLN A 6 -9.11 23.73 0.37
N GLN A 7 -9.24 24.21 1.61
CA GLN A 7 -8.14 24.19 2.57
C GLN A 7 -7.73 22.76 2.98
N ARG A 8 -8.68 21.82 3.00
CA ARG A 8 -8.40 20.39 3.26
C ARG A 8 -7.64 19.77 2.09
N ASP A 9 -8.04 20.06 0.86
CA ASP A 9 -7.42 19.54 -0.34
C ASP A 9 -5.99 20.10 -0.52
N GLU A 10 -5.78 21.40 -0.28
CA GLU A 10 -4.46 22.03 -0.26
C GLU A 10 -3.55 21.40 0.79
N LYS A 11 -4.06 21.19 2.02
CA LYS A 11 -3.30 20.54 3.09
C LYS A 11 -2.93 19.09 2.76
N ARG A 12 -3.83 18.35 2.10
CA ARG A 12 -3.56 16.98 1.63
C ARG A 12 -2.47 16.99 0.55
N ARG A 13 -2.55 17.89 -0.43
CA ARG A 13 -1.51 18.03 -1.49
C ARG A 13 -0.15 18.40 -0.91
N ALA A 14 -0.10 19.40 -0.01
CA ALA A 14 1.14 19.81 0.63
C ALA A 14 1.77 18.68 1.48
N LYS A 15 0.94 17.85 2.12
CA LYS A 15 1.42 16.67 2.86
C LYS A 15 2.01 15.62 1.90
N ALA A 16 1.30 15.31 0.82
CA ALA A 16 1.74 14.33 -0.17
C ALA A 16 3.07 14.75 -0.82
N GLU A 17 3.20 16.02 -1.20
CA GLU A 17 4.44 16.56 -1.75
C GLU A 17 5.60 16.50 -0.75
N ARG A 18 5.36 16.90 0.51
CA ARG A 18 6.37 16.85 1.57
C ARG A 18 6.87 15.44 1.84
N LEU A 19 5.96 14.45 1.81
CA LEU A 19 6.27 13.05 2.05
C LEU A 19 6.71 12.31 0.78
N LYS A 20 6.75 12.99 -0.38
CA LYS A 20 7.03 12.40 -1.69
C LYS A 20 6.17 11.15 -1.92
N GLU A 21 4.90 11.23 -1.54
CA GLU A 21 3.94 10.16 -1.73
C GLU A 21 3.77 9.92 -3.23
N GLU A 22 4.06 8.69 -3.67
CA GLU A 22 3.83 8.24 -5.03
C GLU A 22 2.66 7.25 -5.06
N ASP A 23 1.76 7.44 -6.03
CA ASP A 23 0.60 6.57 -6.25
C ASP A 23 1.05 5.24 -6.90
N LEU A 24 1.18 4.17 -6.10
CA LEU A 24 1.34 2.81 -6.64
C LEU A 24 -0.02 2.24 -7.08
N ARG A 25 -0.41 2.50 -8.33
CA ARG A 25 -1.71 2.04 -8.87
C ARG A 25 -1.63 0.63 -9.45
N LEU A 26 -2.35 -0.30 -8.85
CA LEU A 26 -2.44 -1.69 -9.31
C LEU A 26 -3.87 -2.04 -9.75
N LYS A 27 -4.05 -2.39 -11.03
CA LYS A 27 -5.30 -2.98 -11.53
C LYS A 27 -5.20 -4.51 -11.40
N VAL A 28 -6.14 -5.12 -10.69
CA VAL A 28 -6.12 -6.56 -10.39
C VAL A 28 -7.35 -7.29 -10.92
N ARG A 29 -7.20 -8.58 -11.23
CA ARG A 29 -8.32 -9.49 -11.50
C ARG A 29 -8.94 -9.97 -10.17
N PRO A 30 -10.19 -10.48 -10.16
CA PRO A 30 -10.85 -10.94 -8.94
C PRO A 30 -10.04 -11.95 -8.11
N GLY A 31 -9.37 -12.91 -8.74
CA GLY A 31 -8.54 -13.90 -8.02
C GLY A 31 -7.37 -13.28 -7.26
N THR A 32 -6.66 -12.32 -7.87
CA THR A 32 -5.58 -11.59 -7.19
C THR A 32 -6.11 -10.75 -6.03
N LYS A 33 -7.28 -10.13 -6.20
CA LYS A 33 -7.93 -9.38 -5.11
C LYS A 33 -8.32 -10.30 -3.96
N GLN A 34 -8.86 -11.49 -4.25
CA GLN A 34 -9.22 -12.48 -3.24
C GLN A 34 -8.01 -12.94 -2.43
N ALA A 35 -6.90 -13.26 -3.10
CA ALA A 35 -5.66 -13.63 -2.42
C ALA A 35 -5.15 -12.53 -1.48
N LEU A 36 -5.25 -11.26 -1.88
CA LEU A 36 -4.90 -10.13 -0.99
C LEU A 36 -5.82 -10.09 0.25
N LEU A 37 -7.12 -10.29 0.09
CA LEU A 37 -8.08 -10.29 1.22
C LEU A 37 -7.82 -11.44 2.19
N GLU A 38 -7.47 -12.62 1.70
CA GLU A 38 -7.12 -13.77 2.53
C GLU A 38 -5.83 -13.53 3.32
N LEU A 39 -4.81 -12.97 2.68
CA LEU A 39 -3.56 -12.56 3.35
C LEU A 39 -3.84 -11.53 4.45
N MET A 40 -4.71 -10.56 4.17
CA MET A 40 -5.15 -9.57 5.13
C MET A 40 -5.88 -10.20 6.32
N GLU A 41 -6.80 -11.13 6.06
CA GLU A 41 -7.54 -11.85 7.10
C GLU A 41 -6.58 -12.65 8.01
N TRP A 42 -5.62 -13.38 7.43
CA TRP A 42 -4.64 -14.15 8.22
C TRP A 42 -3.73 -13.26 9.07
N ALA A 43 -3.39 -12.08 8.56
CA ALA A 43 -2.51 -11.13 9.25
C ALA A 43 -3.27 -10.16 10.18
N GLY A 44 -4.60 -10.15 10.17
CA GLY A 44 -5.41 -9.20 10.92
C GLY A 44 -5.27 -7.75 10.43
N ILE A 45 -5.04 -7.54 9.12
CA ILE A 45 -4.84 -6.22 8.51
C ILE A 45 -6.13 -5.75 7.86
N GLU A 46 -6.61 -4.56 8.20
CA GLU A 46 -7.86 -4.00 7.65
C GLU A 46 -7.63 -3.22 6.35
N GLU A 47 -6.45 -2.61 6.19
CA GLU A 47 -6.14 -1.73 5.07
C GLU A 47 -5.28 -2.42 4.00
N GLN A 48 -5.80 -2.47 2.76
CA GLN A 48 -5.07 -3.07 1.62
C GLN A 48 -3.72 -2.39 1.36
N GLY A 49 -3.67 -1.06 1.51
CA GLY A 49 -2.43 -0.30 1.32
C GLY A 49 -1.36 -0.70 2.33
N GLU A 50 -1.75 -0.92 3.60
CA GLU A 50 -0.85 -1.39 4.65
C GLU A 50 -0.34 -2.80 4.35
N ALA A 51 -1.23 -3.72 3.98
CA ALA A 51 -0.86 -5.08 3.59
C ALA A 51 0.17 -5.07 2.44
N MET A 52 -0.08 -4.26 1.40
CA MET A 52 0.85 -4.10 0.27
C MET A 52 2.21 -3.54 0.71
N THR A 53 2.23 -2.49 1.52
CA THR A 53 3.47 -1.89 2.05
C THR A 53 4.27 -2.90 2.88
N LEU A 54 3.61 -3.64 3.78
CA LEU A 54 4.25 -4.65 4.62
C LEU A 54 4.81 -5.80 3.78
N MET A 55 4.06 -6.30 2.79
CA MET A 55 4.55 -7.34 1.89
C MET A 55 5.82 -6.92 1.14
N ILE A 56 5.87 -5.68 0.62
CA ILE A 56 7.06 -5.16 -0.06
C ILE A 56 8.25 -5.09 0.90
N HIS A 57 8.06 -4.58 2.11
CA HIS A 57 9.14 -4.47 3.09
C HIS A 57 9.64 -5.82 3.59
N HIS A 58 8.73 -6.76 3.90
CA HIS A 58 9.11 -8.11 4.33
C HIS A 58 9.82 -8.87 3.22
N LEU A 59 9.29 -8.83 1.99
CA LEU A 59 9.91 -9.46 0.84
C LEU A 59 11.31 -8.90 0.60
N HIS A 60 11.48 -7.57 0.61
CA HIS A 60 12.80 -6.94 0.49
C HIS A 60 13.75 -7.33 1.63
N GLY A 61 13.23 -7.47 2.86
CA GLY A 61 13.98 -7.90 4.04
C GLY A 61 14.59 -9.30 3.94
N LEU A 62 14.04 -10.17 3.07
CA LEU A 62 14.62 -11.49 2.80
C LEU A 62 15.92 -11.43 1.97
N GLY A 63 16.23 -10.27 1.39
CA GLY A 63 17.34 -10.10 0.46
C GLY A 63 17.14 -10.84 -0.88
N PRO A 64 18.01 -10.63 -1.88
CA PRO A 64 17.81 -11.16 -3.22
C PRO A 64 17.61 -12.69 -3.29
N GLY A 65 18.37 -13.44 -2.48
CA GLY A 65 18.30 -14.90 -2.47
C GLY A 65 16.96 -15.45 -1.95
N GLY A 66 16.31 -14.77 -1.02
CA GLY A 66 15.00 -15.16 -0.50
C GLY A 66 13.83 -14.54 -1.25
N ALA A 67 14.02 -13.33 -1.81
CA ALA A 67 12.96 -12.58 -2.47
C ALA A 67 12.71 -13.03 -3.92
N LEU A 68 13.77 -13.24 -4.71
CA LEU A 68 13.62 -13.54 -6.14
C LEU A 68 12.79 -14.79 -6.45
N PRO A 69 12.90 -15.90 -5.70
CA PRO A 69 12.07 -17.09 -5.93
C PRO A 69 10.56 -16.86 -5.77
N LEU A 70 10.16 -15.77 -5.10
CA LEU A 70 8.74 -15.40 -4.90
C LEU A 70 8.23 -14.43 -5.97
N LEU A 71 9.10 -13.99 -6.88
CA LEU A 71 8.83 -13.00 -7.93
C LEU A 71 8.95 -13.55 -9.36
N THR A 72 9.23 -14.85 -9.51
CA THR A 72 9.47 -15.54 -10.79
C THR A 72 8.60 -16.77 -10.92
#